data_AF-A0A3E0QAX9-F1
#
_entry.id   AF-A0A3E0QAX9-F1
#
_cell.length_a   1.000
_cell.length_b   1.000
_cell.length_c   1.000
_cell.angle_alpha   90.00
_cell.angle_beta   90.00
_cell.angle_gamma   90.00
#
_symmetry.space_group_name_H-M   'P 1'
#
loop_
_entity.id
_entity.type
_entity.pdbx_description
1 polymer ?
#
loop_
_entity_poly.entity_id
_entity_poly.type
_entity_poly.pdbx_seq_one_letter_code
_entity_poly.pdbx_strand_id
1 'polypeptide(L)' 'MINELLFMNGYAVYVLSAFSFTLLSFLGLYLVTKIQFVKEQNKFVAKFGSLTAEQANSAKSQRINKEILANVTNN' A
#
# COMPACT_ATOMS: atom_id res chain seq x y z
N MET A 1 18.41 33.23 -8.98
CA MET A 1 18.47 31.92 -8.29
C MET A 1 17.10 31.28 -8.06
N ILE A 2 16.30 31.63 -7.03
CA ILE A 2 15.04 30.90 -6.76
C ILE A 2 14.01 31.03 -7.90
N ASN A 3 13.88 32.22 -8.49
CA ASN A 3 12.97 32.46 -9.62
C ASN A 3 13.43 31.76 -10.90
N GLU A 4 14.73 31.62 -11.17
CA GLU A 4 15.19 30.84 -12.34
C GLU A 4 14.85 29.37 -12.21
N LEU A 5 14.95 28.83 -11.00
CA LEU A 5 14.61 27.43 -10.71
C LEU A 5 13.10 27.18 -10.81
N LEU A 6 12.27 28.16 -10.45
CA LEU A 6 10.81 28.07 -10.55
C LEU A 6 10.26 28.36 -11.95
N PHE A 7 10.82 29.31 -12.68
CA PHE A 7 10.34 29.68 -14.02
C PHE A 7 11.03 28.87 -15.13
N MET A 8 12.19 28.25 -14.87
CA MET A 8 12.98 27.41 -15.77
C MET A 8 12.96 27.92 -17.22
N ASN A 9 13.16 29.23 -17.43
CA ASN A 9 13.13 29.86 -18.74
C ASN A 9 11.87 29.52 -19.61
N GLY A 10 10.72 29.33 -18.97
CA GLY A 10 9.46 28.93 -19.61
C GLY A 10 9.16 27.42 -19.59
N TYR A 11 10.14 26.58 -19.24
CA TYR A 11 9.96 25.12 -19.20
C TYR A 11 9.24 24.60 -17.95
N ALA A 12 9.06 25.47 -16.94
CA ALA A 12 8.49 25.09 -15.65
C ALA A 12 7.11 24.44 -15.77
N VAL A 13 6.27 24.91 -16.70
CA VAL A 13 4.93 24.36 -16.91
C VAL A 13 5.00 22.89 -17.31
N TYR A 14 5.94 22.51 -18.19
CA TYR A 14 6.09 21.13 -18.64
C TYR A 14 6.64 20.24 -17.51
N VAL A 15 7.66 20.72 -16.79
CA VAL A 15 8.31 19.98 -15.71
C VAL A 15 7.33 19.76 -14.55
N LEU A 16 6.66 20.81 -14.10
CA LEU A 16 5.70 20.73 -12.99
C LEU A 16 4.46 19.93 -13.39
N SER A 17 3.99 20.02 -14.64
CA SER A 17 2.85 19.20 -15.10
C SER A 17 3.22 17.72 -15.15
N ALA A 18 4.38 17.37 -15.72
CA ALA A 18 4.85 15.99 -15.77
C ALA A 18 5.08 15.42 -14.36
N PHE A 19 5.74 16.19 -13.50
CA PHE A 19 5.98 15.81 -12.11
C PHE A 19 4.67 15.59 -11.34
N SER A 20 3.72 16.52 -11.46
CA SER A 20 2.42 16.43 -10.79
C SER A 20 1.61 15.23 -11.28
N PHE A 21 1.62 14.98 -12.59
CA PHE A 21 0.95 13.81 -13.18
C PHE A 21 1.55 12.49 -12.67
N THR A 22 2.88 12.40 -12.61
CA THR A 22 3.57 11.23 -12.06
C THR A 22 3.26 11.03 -10.58
N LEU A 23 3.29 12.11 -9.79
CA LEU A 23 2.99 12.05 -8.36
C LEU A 23 1.54 11.59 -8.11
N LEU A 24 0.58 12.12 -8.88
CA LEU A 24 -0.82 11.72 -8.81
C LEU A 24 -1.02 10.26 -9.20
N SER A 25 -0.30 9.80 -10.23
CA SER A 25 -0.35 8.40 -10.69
C SER A 25 0.15 7.43 -9.63
N PHE A 26 1.28 7.74 -8.98
CA PHE A 26 1.80 6.92 -7.89
C PHE A 26 0.91 6.95 -6.66
N LEU A 27 0.33 8.12 -6.33
CA LEU A 27 -0.61 8.23 -5.21
C LEU A 27 -1.86 7.38 -5.47
N GLY A 28 -2.42 7.44 -6.67
CA GLY A 28 -3.55 6.59 -7.08
C GLY A 28 -3.22 5.10 -6.95
N LEU A 29 -2.06 4.69 -7.48
CA LEU A 29 -1.60 3.31 -7.35
C LEU A 29 -1.46 2.87 -5.89
N TYR A 30 -0.81 3.69 -5.05
CA TYR A 30 -0.65 3.41 -3.63
C TYR A 30 -2.00 3.22 -2.92
N LEU A 31 -2.98 4.09 -3.18
CA LEU A 31 -4.31 3.99 -2.58
C LEU A 31 -5.02 2.70 -3.02
N VAL A 32 -4.99 2.37 -4.31
CA VAL A 32 -5.61 1.15 -4.84
C VAL A 32 -4.97 -0.08 -4.21
N THR A 33 -3.64 -0.16 -4.17
CA THR A 33 -2.92 -1.28 -3.56
C THR A 33 -3.21 -1.40 -2.06
N LYS A 34 -3.26 -0.27 -1.33
CA LYS A 34 -3.59 -0.26 0.10
C LYS A 34 -5.00 -0.78 0.37
N ILE A 35 -5.98 -0.37 -0.45
CA ILE A 35 -7.37 -0.85 -0.33
C ILE A 35 -7.44 -2.35 -0.61
N GLN A 36 -6.78 -2.84 -1.66
CA GLN A 36 -6.73 -4.26 -1.98
C GLN A 36 -6.06 -5.07 -0.85
N PHE A 37 -4.96 -4.54 -0.30
CA PHE A 37 -4.26 -5.17 0.82
C PHE A 37 -5.15 -5.33 2.05
N VAL A 38 -5.84 -4.28 2.48
CA VAL A 38 -6.78 -4.34 3.63
C VAL A 38 -7.93 -5.31 3.34
N LYS A 39 -8.47 -5.30 2.12
CA LYS A 39 -9.54 -6.23 1.72
C LYS A 39 -9.10 -7.69 1.81
N GLU A 40 -7.91 -8.02 1.30
CA GLU A 40 -7.39 -9.38 1.34
C GLU A 40 -6.98 -9.78 2.77
N GLN A 41 -6.45 -8.84 3.58
CA GLN A 41 -6.17 -9.07 5.00
C GLN A 41 -7.46 -9.39 5.77
N ASN A 42 -8.53 -8.63 5.57
CA ASN A 42 -9.83 -8.88 6.22
C ASN A 42 -10.42 -10.23 5.79
N LYS A 43 -10.31 -10.57 4.51
CA LYS A 43 -10.74 -11.88 3.98
C LYS A 43 -9.89 -13.02 4.54
N PHE A 44 -8.59 -12.79 4.72
CA PHE A 44 -7.70 -13.73 5.38
C PHE A 44 -8.13 -13.94 6.83
N VAL A 45 -8.34 -12.89 7.62
CA VAL A 45 -8.79 -12.98 9.02
C VAL A 45 -10.13 -13.72 9.12
N ALA A 46 -11.11 -13.40 8.27
CA ALA A 46 -12.40 -14.08 8.26
C ALA A 46 -12.28 -15.58 7.94
N LYS A 47 -11.46 -15.94 6.94
CA LYS A 47 -11.16 -17.33 6.65
C LYS A 47 -10.43 -17.98 7.82
N PHE A 48 -9.39 -17.35 8.36
CA PHE A 48 -8.56 -17.86 9.45
C PHE A 48 -9.35 -18.13 10.73
N GLY A 49 -10.28 -17.23 11.09
CA GLY A 49 -11.18 -17.39 12.23
C GLY A 49 -12.17 -18.55 12.07
N SER A 50 -12.42 -19.00 10.84
CA SER A 50 -13.28 -20.17 10.56
C SER A 50 -12.54 -21.51 10.48
N LEU A 51 -11.20 -21.53 10.59
CA LEU A 51 -10.43 -22.79 10.59
C LEU A 51 -10.51 -23.50 11.95
N THR A 52 -10.61 -24.83 11.90
CA THR A 52 -10.46 -25.74 13.05
C THR A 52 -9.06 -25.64 13.67
N ALA A 53 -8.96 -25.87 14.99
CA ALA A 53 -7.75 -25.65 15.79
C ALA A 53 -6.46 -26.28 15.23
N GLU A 54 -6.57 -27.45 14.58
CA GLU A 54 -5.46 -28.14 13.92
C GLU A 54 -4.94 -27.39 12.68
N GLN A 55 -5.86 -26.94 11.82
CA GLN A 55 -5.50 -26.18 10.61
C GLN A 55 -5.03 -24.77 10.96
N ALA A 56 -5.59 -24.16 12.01
CA ALA A 56 -5.14 -22.88 12.53
C ALA A 56 -3.70 -22.95 13.07
N ASN A 57 -3.32 -24.03 13.79
CA ASN A 57 -1.95 -24.23 14.25
C ASN A 57 -0.95 -24.45 13.10
N SER A 58 -1.32 -25.25 12.11
CA SER A 58 -0.50 -25.46 10.90
C SER A 58 -0.31 -24.14 10.12
N ALA A 59 -1.38 -23.38 9.94
CA ALA A 59 -1.32 -22.11 9.24
C ALA A 59 -0.59 -21.02 10.06
N LYS A 60 -0.64 -21.03 11.41
CA LYS A 60 0.10 -20.11 12.28
C LYS A 60 1.61 -20.37 12.29
N SER A 61 2.03 -21.60 11.97
CA SER A 61 3.43 -21.99 11.79
C SER A 61 4.06 -21.36 10.53
N GLN A 62 3.26 -21.06 9.51
CA GLN A 62 3.77 -20.39 8.30
C GLN A 62 4.10 -18.91 8.57
N ARG A 63 5.33 -18.53 8.22
CA ARG A 63 5.92 -17.20 8.49
C ARG A 63 5.07 -16.05 7.94
N ILE A 64 4.49 -16.22 6.75
CA ILE A 64 3.63 -15.23 6.09
C ILE A 64 2.37 -14.95 6.91
N ASN A 65 1.71 -15.99 7.43
CA ASN A 65 0.50 -15.85 8.22
C ASN A 65 0.78 -15.19 9.57
N LYS A 66 1.96 -15.45 10.15
CA LYS A 66 2.42 -14.80 11.39
C LYS A 66 2.66 -13.30 11.20
N GLU A 67 3.27 -12.90 10.08
CA GLU A 67 3.50 -11.48 9.74
C GLU A 67 2.17 -10.74 9.47
N ILE A 68 1.21 -11.37 8.79
CA ILE A 68 -0.12 -10.80 8.54
C ILE A 68 -0.88 -10.62 9.86
N LEU A 69 -0.88 -11.61 10.75
CA LEU A 69 -1.59 -11.54 12.05
C LEU A 69 -0.98 -10.48 12.96
N ALA A 70 0.36 -10.40 13.02
CA ALA A 70 1.05 -9.39 13.81
C ALA A 70 0.71 -7.96 13.37
N ASN A 71 0.54 -7.72 12.06
CA ASN A 71 0.14 -6.42 11.54
C ASN A 71 -1.32 -6.06 11.93
N VAL A 72 -2.22 -7.05 12.02
CA VAL A 72 -3.61 -6.83 12.50
C VAL A 72 -3.64 -6.47 13.99
N THR A 73 -2.77 -7.06 14.81
CA THR A 73 -2.76 -6.81 16.27
C THR A 73 -2.11 -5.47 16.67
N ASN A 74 -1.30 -4.87 15.79
CA ASN A 74 -0.56 -3.62 16.07
C ASN A 74 -1.24 -2.34 15.53
N ASN A 75 -2.42 -2.47 14.92
CA ASN A 75 -3.30 -1.37 14.51
C ASN A 75 -4.50 -1.28 15.45
#